data_AF-A0A143XDI0-F1
#
_entry.id   AF-A0A143XDI0-F1
#
_cell.length_a   1.000
_cell.length_b   1.000
_cell.length_c   1.000
_cell.angle_alpha   90.00
_cell.angle_beta   90.00
_cell.angle_gamma   90.00
#
_symmetry.space_group_name_H-M   'P 1'
#
loop_
_entity.id
_entity.type
_entity.pdbx_description
1 polymer ?
#
loop_
_entity_poly.entity_id
_entity_poly.type
_entity_poly.pdbx_seq_one_letter_code
_entity_poly.pdbx_strand_id
1 'polypeptide(L)'
;MTEAEEPRPIEDLTFREAMAELDGIVGVLESNTLELEDSLRSYERGVALLAALQTRLSEAQQKVDVLMGELAPGPDDEKRDTSLS
;
A
#
# COMPACT_ATOMS: atom_id res chain seq x y z
N MET A 1 -10.18 -33.17 -5.77
CA MET A 1 -8.83 -32.62 -5.89
C MET A 1 -9.05 -31.17 -6.26
N THR A 2 -9.14 -30.29 -5.27
CA THR A 2 -9.37 -28.85 -5.50
C THR A 2 -8.05 -28.23 -5.86
N GLU A 3 -7.91 -27.78 -7.11
CA GLU A 3 -6.82 -26.92 -7.54
C GLU A 3 -6.78 -25.71 -6.60
N ALA A 4 -5.75 -25.63 -5.77
CA ALA A 4 -5.45 -24.43 -5.02
C ALA A 4 -4.97 -23.41 -6.07
N GLU A 5 -5.91 -22.62 -6.57
CA GLU A 5 -5.62 -21.47 -7.44
C GLU A 5 -4.66 -20.57 -6.66
N GLU A 6 -3.40 -20.49 -7.12
CA GLU A 6 -2.38 -19.68 -6.46
C GLU A 6 -2.89 -18.24 -6.37
N PRO A 7 -2.86 -17.61 -5.19
CA PRO A 7 -3.39 -16.26 -5.04
C PRO A 7 -2.61 -15.31 -5.95
N ARG A 8 -3.36 -14.56 -6.78
CA ARG A 8 -2.79 -13.61 -7.75
C ARG A 8 -1.72 -12.73 -7.10
N PRO A 9 -0.67 -12.33 -7.82
CA PRO A 9 0.32 -11.39 -7.31
C PRO A 9 -0.35 -10.12 -6.78
N ILE A 10 0.07 -9.62 -5.62
CA ILE A 10 -0.51 -8.42 -4.98
C ILE A 10 -0.35 -7.19 -5.88
N GLU A 11 0.74 -7.17 -6.64
CA GLU A 11 1.08 -6.16 -7.63
C GLU A 11 0.04 -6.05 -8.77
N ASP A 12 -0.64 -7.14 -9.11
CA ASP A 12 -1.68 -7.17 -10.16
C ASP A 12 -3.07 -6.78 -9.65
N LEU A 13 -3.27 -6.73 -8.32
CA LEU A 13 -4.55 -6.38 -7.72
C LEU A 13 -4.80 -4.87 -7.80
N THR A 14 -6.03 -4.45 -8.07
CA THR A 14 -6.45 -3.07 -7.82
C THR A 14 -6.59 -2.79 -6.32
N PHE A 15 -6.62 -1.52 -5.90
CA PHE A 15 -6.80 -1.16 -4.48
C PHE A 15 -8.05 -1.79 -3.86
N ARG A 16 -9.16 -1.79 -4.62
CA ARG A 16 -10.43 -2.36 -4.16
C ARG A 16 -10.35 -3.88 -4.02
N GLU A 17 -9.70 -4.56 -4.94
CA GLU A 17 -9.50 -6.01 -4.86
C GLU A 17 -8.60 -6.40 -3.69
N ALA A 18 -7.47 -5.71 -3.51
CA ALA A 18 -6.57 -5.94 -2.39
C ALA A 18 -7.26 -5.69 -1.03
N MET A 19 -8.13 -4.69 -0.94
CA MET A 19 -8.94 -4.45 0.27
C MET A 19 -9.96 -5.56 0.52
N ALA A 20 -10.69 -5.99 -0.51
CA ALA A 20 -11.66 -7.08 -0.38
C ALA A 20 -11.00 -8.41 0.01
N GLU A 21 -9.80 -8.67 -0.51
CA GLU A 21 -9.02 -9.85 -0.14
C GLU A 21 -8.54 -9.77 1.32
N LEU A 22 -8.07 -8.60 1.76
CA LEU A 22 -7.68 -8.37 3.16
C LEU A 22 -8.85 -8.57 4.13
N ASP A 23 -10.04 -8.04 3.82
CA ASP A 23 -11.25 -8.24 4.63
C ASP A 23 -11.62 -9.73 4.71
N GLY A 24 -11.50 -10.47 3.60
CA GLY A 24 -11.71 -11.91 3.57
C GLY A 24 -10.74 -12.67 4.48
N ILE A 25 -9.44 -12.32 4.42
CA ILE A 25 -8.40 -12.91 5.27
C ILE A 25 -8.68 -12.65 6.74
N VAL A 26 -9.03 -11.41 7.10
CA VAL A 26 -9.37 -11.05 8.48
C VAL A 26 -10.57 -11.86 8.97
N GLY A 27 -11.64 -11.95 8.18
CA GLY A 27 -12.82 -12.74 8.55
C GLY A 27 -12.50 -14.23 8.76
N VAL A 28 -11.61 -14.80 7.95
CA VAL A 28 -11.18 -16.20 8.11
C VAL A 28 -10.33 -16.37 9.37
N LEU A 29 -9.37 -15.47 9.64
CA LEU A 29 -8.55 -15.52 10.85
C LEU A 29 -9.41 -15.37 12.13
N GLU A 30 -10.39 -14.49 12.11
CA GLU A 30 -11.33 -14.29 13.23
C GLU A 30 -12.22 -15.51 13.48
N SER A 31 -12.52 -16.29 12.44
CA SER A 31 -13.33 -17.51 12.57
C SER A 31 -12.65 -18.60 13.41
N ASN A 32 -11.33 -18.55 13.58
CA ASN A 32 -10.53 -19.58 14.27
C ASN A 32 -10.78 -21.02 13.75
N THR A 33 -11.19 -21.16 12.50
CA THR A 33 -11.46 -22.47 11.87
C THR A 33 -10.27 -23.03 11.09
N LEU A 34 -9.20 -22.25 10.94
CA LEU A 34 -8.00 -22.64 10.22
C LEU A 34 -7.01 -23.40 11.12
N GLU A 35 -6.32 -24.36 10.51
CA GLU A 35 -5.11 -24.95 11.08
C GLU A 35 -4.02 -23.89 11.23
N LEU A 36 -3.02 -24.16 12.09
CA LEU A 36 -1.95 -23.21 12.40
C LEU A 36 -1.18 -22.78 11.15
N GLU A 37 -0.81 -23.72 10.29
CA GLU A 37 -0.05 -23.45 9.06
C GLU A 37 -0.84 -22.57 8.09
N ASP A 38 -2.15 -22.78 8.00
CA ASP A 38 -3.03 -22.00 7.13
C ASP A 38 -3.27 -20.60 7.68
N SER A 39 -3.36 -20.49 9.01
CA SER A 39 -3.45 -19.22 9.72
C SER A 39 -2.20 -18.36 9.50
N LEU A 40 -1.01 -18.98 9.57
CA LEU A 40 0.26 -18.29 9.29
C LEU A 40 0.33 -17.79 7.85
N ARG A 41 -0.04 -18.62 6.86
CA ARG A 41 -0.07 -18.18 5.45
C ARG A 41 -1.05 -17.04 5.22
N SER A 42 -2.24 -17.14 5.81
CA SER A 42 -3.27 -16.09 5.73
C SER A 42 -2.77 -14.78 6.36
N TYR A 43 -2.10 -14.87 7.52
CA TYR A 43 -1.50 -13.72 8.18
C TYR A 43 -0.40 -13.06 7.34
N GLU A 44 0.54 -13.84 6.81
CA GLU A 44 1.61 -13.32 5.93
C GLU A 44 1.04 -12.60 4.71
N ARG A 45 0.04 -13.21 4.06
CA ARG A 45 -0.66 -12.60 2.93
C ARG A 45 -1.35 -11.29 3.32
N GLY A 46 -2.03 -11.27 4.47
CA GLY A 46 -2.69 -10.08 5.00
C GLY A 46 -1.70 -8.94 5.28
N VAL A 47 -0.54 -9.24 5.88
CA VAL A 47 0.52 -8.26 6.11
C VAL A 47 1.07 -7.69 4.80
N ALA A 48 1.28 -8.55 3.80
CA ALA A 48 1.76 -8.11 2.48
C ALA A 48 0.73 -7.22 1.76
N LEU A 49 -0.56 -7.56 1.83
CA LEU A 49 -1.64 -6.72 1.29
C LEU A 49 -1.71 -5.37 2.00
N LEU A 50 -1.61 -5.36 3.33
CA LEU A 50 -1.62 -4.14 4.12
C LEU A 50 -0.46 -3.21 3.75
N ALA A 51 0.75 -3.75 3.59
CA ALA A 51 1.92 -2.98 3.16
C ALA A 51 1.70 -2.37 1.77
N ALA A 52 1.21 -3.14 0.80
CA ALA A 52 0.93 -2.66 -0.55
C ALA A 52 -0.14 -1.55 -0.56
N LEU A 53 -1.20 -1.69 0.24
CA LEU A 53 -2.25 -0.68 0.38
C LEU A 53 -1.71 0.62 0.97
N GLN A 54 -0.86 0.55 2.00
CA GLN A 54 -0.22 1.72 2.60
C GLN A 54 0.69 2.45 1.61
N THR A 55 1.51 1.72 0.85
CA THR A 55 2.37 2.32 -0.19
C THR A 55 1.53 3.07 -1.22
N ARG A 56 0.45 2.46 -1.73
CA ARG A 56 -0.43 3.10 -2.71
C ARG A 56 -1.12 4.35 -2.16
N LEU A 57 -1.54 4.34 -0.90
CA LEU A 57 -2.10 5.53 -0.25
C LEU A 57 -1.06 6.63 -0.09
N SER A 58 0.17 6.28 0.31
CA SER A 58 1.26 7.25 0.43
C SER A 58 1.60 7.89 -0.91
N GLU A 59 1.67 7.12 -2.00
CA GLU A 59 1.87 7.63 -3.35
C GLU A 59 0.71 8.53 -3.81
N ALA A 60 -0.53 8.15 -3.51
CA ALA A 60 -1.70 8.96 -3.82
C ALA A 60 -1.66 10.29 -3.05
N GLN A 61 -1.33 10.27 -1.77
CA GLN A 61 -1.18 11.47 -0.94
C GLN A 61 -0.09 12.38 -1.50
N GLN A 62 1.08 11.83 -1.82
CA GLN A 62 2.18 12.61 -2.39
C GLN A 62 1.78 13.28 -3.71
N LYS A 63 1.04 12.59 -4.58
CA LYS A 63 0.51 13.19 -5.82
C LYS A 63 -0.46 14.33 -5.53
N VAL A 64 -1.33 14.18 -4.52
CA VAL A 64 -2.24 15.23 -4.09
C VAL A 64 -1.46 16.44 -3.56
N ASP A 65 -0.45 16.24 -2.72
CA ASP A 65 0.36 17.32 -2.14
C ASP A 65 1.10 18.12 -3.22
N VAL A 66 1.63 17.43 -4.24
CA VAL A 66 2.23 18.07 -5.42
C VAL A 66 1.20 18.88 -6.20
N LEU A 67 -0.01 18.35 -6.42
CA LEU A 67 -1.08 19.06 -7.13
C LEU A 67 -1.62 20.26 -6.35
N MET A 68 -1.64 20.17 -5.01
CA MET A 68 -2.04 21.26 -4.11
C MET A 68 -0.94 22.33 -3.96
N GLY A 69 0.27 22.08 -4.49
CA GLY A 69 1.39 23.01 -4.41
C GLY A 69 2.06 23.07 -3.04
N GLU A 70 1.75 22.15 -2.12
CA GLU A 70 2.38 22.07 -0.79
C GLU A 70 3.78 21.48 -0.86
N LEU A 71 4.08 20.71 -1.91
CA LEU A 71 5.43 20.29 -2.28
C LEU A 71 6.02 21.22 -3.36
N ALA A 72 5.87 22.53 -3.21
CA ALA A 72 6.79 23.44 -3.86
C ALA A 72 8.15 23.28 -3.15
N PRO A 73 9.25 22.90 -3.84
CA PRO A 73 10.53 23.44 -3.39
C PRO A 73 10.32 24.95 -3.38
N GLY A 74 10.17 25.53 -2.19
CA GLY A 74 10.36 26.97 -2.04
C GLY A 74 11.66 27.30 -2.75
N PRO A 75 11.73 28.35 -3.56
CA PRO A 75 12.93 28.65 -4.32
C PRO A 75 14.09 28.81 -3.34
N ASP A 76 14.88 27.75 -3.15
CA ASP A 76 16.30 27.79 -2.82
C ASP A 76 17.03 28.34 -4.07
N ASP A 77 16.63 29.55 -4.48
CA ASP A 77 17.31 30.36 -5.47
C ASP A 77 17.47 31.78 -4.89
N GLU A 78 17.74 31.86 -3.58
CA GLU A 78 18.59 32.94 -3.07
C GLU A 78 20.05 32.56 -3.33
N LYS A 79 20.37 32.30 -4.61
CA LYS A 79 21.57 32.91 -5.18
C LYS A 79 21.39 34.39 -4.93
N ARG A 80 21.88 34.82 -3.77
CA ARG A 80 22.11 36.21 -3.41
C ARG A 80 23.08 36.71 -4.46
N ASP A 81 22.47 37.20 -5.53
CA ASP A 81 23.08 38.09 -6.51
C ASP A 81 23.33 39.41 -5.77
N THR A 82 24.28 39.36 -4.83
CA THR A 82 24.99 40.53 -4.34
C THR A 82 26.23 40.71 -5.20
N SER A 83 26.06 40.66 -6.53
CA SER A 83 26.79 41.57 -7.41
C SER A 83 26.08 42.92 -7.34
N LEU A 84 26.32 43.65 -6.25
CA LEU A 84 25.96 45.05 -6.14
C LEU A 84 27.17 45.81 -5.60
N SER A 85 27.94 46.29 -6.58
CA SER A 85 28.99 47.33 -6.51
C SER A 85 30.27 47.04 -5.73
#